data_AF-A0A661QT73-F1
#
_entry.id   AF-A0A661QT73-F1
#
_cell.length_a   1.000
_cell.length_b   1.000
_cell.length_c   1.000
_cell.angle_alpha   90.00
_cell.angle_beta   90.00
_cell.angle_gamma   90.00
#
_symmetry.space_group_name_H-M   'P 1'
#
loop_
_entity.id
_entity.type
_entity.pdbx_description
1 polymer ?
#
loop_
_entity_poly.entity_id
_entity_poly.type
_entity_poly.pdbx_seq_one_letter_code
_entity_poly.pdbx_strand_id
1 'polypeptide(L)'
;MEINNDTEHVFVYSKTKKPYTKNINRDLWNPACKKAGIHIKLINAFRHSFACNMLNSGVNQSMVSRLLGHQSPTMINKYGVYDTEALNQVVTHVQDNK
;
A
#
# COMPACT_ATOMS: atom_id res chain seq x y z
N MET A 1 9.80 16.87 12.06
CA MET A 1 9.51 17.32 10.68
C MET A 1 8.87 18.69 10.83
N GLU A 2 9.67 19.75 10.72
CA GLU A 2 9.14 21.12 10.81
C GLU A 2 8.27 21.38 9.58
N ILE A 3 6.96 21.50 9.82
CA ILE A 3 5.99 21.94 8.82
C ILE A 3 6.13 23.45 8.71
N ASN A 4 7.03 23.91 7.84
CA ASN A 4 7.08 25.31 7.43
C ASN A 4 5.80 25.61 6.66
N ASN A 5 4.96 26.46 7.24
CA ASN A 5 3.63 26.82 6.71
C ASN A 5 3.71 27.81 5.52
N ASP A 6 4.92 28.15 5.08
CA ASP A 6 5.20 29.16 4.06
C ASP A 6 5.19 28.60 2.62
N THR A 7 4.93 27.31 2.44
CA THR A 7 4.84 26.68 1.11
C THR A 7 3.47 26.07 0.89
N GLU A 8 2.84 26.39 -0.25
CA GLU A 8 1.56 25.81 -0.69
C GLU A 8 1.57 24.26 -0.73
N HIS A 9 2.75 23.64 -0.84
CA HIS A 9 2.90 22.20 -1.01
C HIS A 9 3.49 21.53 0.23
N VAL A 10 2.84 20.45 0.69
CA VAL A 10 3.30 19.63 1.84
C VAL A 10 4.62 18.91 1.55
N PHE A 11 4.87 18.52 0.29
CA PHE A 11 6.07 17.78 -0.11
C PHE A 11 6.87 18.56 -1.15
N VAL A 12 8.10 18.91 -0.78
CA VAL A 12 9.07 19.59 -1.66
C VAL A 12 10.38 18.81 -1.71
N TYR A 13 11.14 18.98 -2.79
CA TYR A 13 12.50 18.45 -2.91
C TYR A 13 13.41 19.06 -1.86
N SER A 14 14.19 18.22 -1.16
CA SER A 14 15.09 18.68 -0.10
C SER A 14 16.15 19.66 -0.60
N LYS A 15 16.68 19.43 -1.81
CA LYS A 15 17.77 20.22 -2.42
C LYS A 15 17.28 21.49 -3.12
N THR A 16 16.18 21.40 -3.86
CA THR A 16 15.71 22.51 -4.71
C THR A 16 14.57 23.30 -4.08
N LYS A 17 13.97 22.81 -2.99
CA LYS A 17 12.78 23.37 -2.31
C LYS A 17 11.56 23.55 -3.23
N LYS A 18 11.60 22.98 -4.44
CA LYS A 18 10.50 22.99 -5.40
C LYS A 18 9.57 21.79 -5.16
N PRO A 19 8.27 21.92 -5.45
CA PRO A 19 7.33 20.81 -5.34
C PRO A 19 7.67 19.67 -6.30
N TYR A 20 7.27 18.46 -5.94
CA TYR A 20 7.35 17.31 -6.86
C TYR A 20 6.42 17.51 -8.05
N THR A 21 6.89 17.12 -9.24
CA THR A 21 6.09 17.19 -10.46
C THR A 21 5.34 15.88 -10.71
N LYS A 22 4.43 15.87 -11.69
CA LYS A 22 3.72 14.65 -12.16
C LYS A 22 4.68 13.54 -12.62
N ASN A 23 5.95 13.85 -12.87
CA ASN A 23 6.98 12.91 -13.33
C ASN A 23 7.72 12.20 -12.18
N ILE A 24 7.21 12.25 -10.94
CA ILE A 24 7.80 11.57 -9.78
C ILE A 24 8.09 10.07 -10.02
N ASN A 25 7.27 9.39 -10.83
CA ASN A 25 7.53 8.01 -11.22
C ASN A 25 8.86 7.88 -11.98
N ARG A 26 9.11 8.75 -12.95
CA ARG A 26 10.33 8.74 -13.76
C ARG A 26 11.53 9.20 -12.93
N ASP A 27 11.37 10.28 -12.19
CA ASP A 27 12.50 11.01 -11.57
C ASP A 27 12.99 10.34 -10.28
N LEU A 28 12.11 9.66 -9.55
CA LEU A 28 12.41 9.11 -8.22
C LEU A 28 12.11 7.61 -8.13
N TRP A 29 10.90 7.20 -8.50
CA TRP A 29 10.43 5.84 -8.25
C TRP A 29 11.10 4.79 -9.13
N ASN A 30 11.14 4.99 -10.45
CA ASN A 30 11.74 4.04 -11.39
C ASN A 30 13.24 3.82 -11.10
N PRO A 31 14.06 4.85 -10.79
CA PRO A 31 15.43 4.66 -10.34
C PRO A 31 15.53 3.84 -9.03
N ALA A 32 14.64 4.09 -8.06
CA ALA A 32 14.61 3.32 -6.81
C ALA A 32 14.24 1.85 -7.05
N CYS A 33 13.20 1.61 -7.84
CA CYS A 33 12.78 0.29 -8.31
C CYS A 33 13.91 -0.45 -9.03
N LYS A 34 14.63 0.22 -9.94
CA LYS A 34 15.77 -0.36 -10.65
C LYS A 34 16.90 -0.77 -9.70
N LYS A 35 17.19 0.04 -8.68
CA LYS A 35 18.19 -0.29 -7.65
C LYS A 35 17.77 -1.49 -6.81
N ALA A 36 16.48 -1.63 -6.54
CA ALA A 36 15.91 -2.75 -5.79
C ALA A 36 15.61 -3.99 -6.66
N GLY A 37 15.80 -3.93 -7.98
CA GLY A 37 15.50 -5.04 -8.89
C GLY A 37 14.01 -5.36 -9.06
N ILE A 38 13.13 -4.41 -8.75
CA ILE A 38 11.67 -4.60 -8.80
C ILE A 38 11.03 -3.69 -9.86
N HIS A 39 9.90 -4.12 -10.43
CA HIS A 39 9.13 -3.33 -11.38
C HIS A 39 7.67 -3.23 -10.93
N ILE A 40 7.36 -2.17 -10.20
CA ILE A 40 6.01 -1.91 -9.67
C ILE A 40 5.68 -0.44 -9.93
N LYS A 41 4.41 -0.10 -10.19
CA LYS A 41 3.96 1.29 -10.27
C LYS A 41 3.83 1.88 -8.86
N LEU A 42 4.29 3.12 -8.63
CA LEU A 42 4.30 3.79 -7.32
C LEU A 42 2.96 3.69 -6.57
N ILE A 43 1.87 4.09 -7.23
CA ILE A 43 0.53 4.10 -6.63
C ILE A 43 0.08 2.68 -6.25
N ASN A 44 0.37 1.71 -7.11
CA ASN A 44 -0.01 0.33 -6.86
C ASN A 44 0.82 -0.25 -5.71
N ALA A 45 2.13 0.00 -5.67
CA ALA A 45 3.00 -0.51 -4.61
C ALA A 45 2.45 -0.17 -3.23
N PHE A 46 2.17 1.11 -2.97
CA PHE A 46 1.67 1.54 -1.66
C PHE A 46 0.24 1.08 -1.38
N ARG A 47 -0.67 1.16 -2.36
CA ARG A 47 -2.06 0.71 -2.17
C ARG A 47 -2.13 -0.78 -1.90
N HIS A 48 -1.34 -1.58 -2.61
CA HIS A 48 -1.23 -3.03 -2.40
C HIS A 48 -0.65 -3.34 -1.02
N SER A 49 0.49 -2.73 -0.66
CA SER A 49 1.10 -2.97 0.65
C SER A 49 0.17 -2.58 1.80
N PHE A 50 -0.53 -1.44 1.72
CA PHE A 50 -1.48 -1.02 2.73
C PHE A 50 -2.67 -1.98 2.85
N ALA A 51 -3.26 -2.36 1.71
CA ALA A 51 -4.38 -3.29 1.69
C ALA A 51 -4.00 -4.64 2.30
N CYS A 52 -2.90 -5.25 1.84
CA CYS A 52 -2.43 -6.52 2.36
C CYS A 52 -2.13 -6.44 3.87
N ASN A 53 -1.48 -5.38 4.35
CA ASN A 53 -1.17 -5.25 5.77
C ASN A 53 -2.42 -5.13 6.64
N MET A 54 -3.43 -4.37 6.20
CA MET A 54 -4.71 -4.24 6.92
C MET A 54 -5.50 -5.55 6.91
N LEU A 55 -5.54 -6.24 5.78
CA LEU A 55 -6.22 -7.54 5.68
C LEU A 55 -5.53 -8.61 6.54
N ASN A 56 -4.20 -8.65 6.54
CA ASN A 56 -3.43 -9.54 7.40
C ASN A 56 -3.61 -9.23 8.88
N SER A 57 -3.88 -7.96 9.22
CA SER A 57 -4.22 -7.54 10.59
C SER A 57 -5.67 -7.92 10.98
N GLY A 58 -6.41 -8.60 10.11
CA GLY A 58 -7.79 -9.04 10.38
C GLY A 58 -8.85 -7.95 10.15
N VAL A 59 -8.50 -6.81 9.56
CA VAL A 59 -9.47 -5.74 9.28
C VAL A 59 -10.42 -6.18 8.17
N ASN A 60 -11.72 -5.94 8.37
CA ASN A 60 -12.74 -6.31 7.39
C ASN A 60 -12.50 -5.64 6.02
N GLN A 61 -12.60 -6.43 4.95
CA GLN A 61 -12.41 -5.98 3.56
C GLN A 61 -13.23 -4.74 3.19
N SER A 62 -14.46 -4.62 3.69
CA SER A 62 -15.33 -3.44 3.45
C SER A 62 -14.76 -2.16 4.06
N MET A 63 -14.17 -2.25 5.25
CA MET A 63 -13.50 -1.12 5.90
C MET A 63 -12.22 -0.74 5.17
N VAL A 64 -11.40 -1.72 4.78
CA VAL A 64 -10.18 -1.47 4.01
C VAL A 64 -10.50 -0.83 2.65
N SER A 65 -11.55 -1.28 1.99
CA SER A 65 -12.04 -0.70 0.73
C SER A 65 -12.44 0.76 0.88
N ARG A 66 -13.14 1.09 1.98
CA ARG A 66 -13.54 2.47 2.31
C ARG A 66 -12.34 3.36 2.65
N LEU A 67 -11.34 2.84 3.37
CA LEU A 67 -10.09 3.54 3.69
C LEU A 67 -9.25 3.83 2.44
N LEU A 68 -9.22 2.91 1.47
CA LEU A 68 -8.52 3.09 0.20
C LEU A 68 -9.29 3.97 -0.81
N GLY A 69 -10.54 4.34 -0.49
CA GLY A 69 -11.41 5.11 -1.37
C GLY A 69 -11.78 4.38 -2.66
N HIS A 70 -11.90 3.05 -2.63
CA HIS A 70 -12.34 2.30 -3.80
C HIS A 70 -13.82 2.56 -4.06
N GLN A 71 -14.15 2.93 -5.31
CA GLN A 71 -15.54 3.12 -5.73
C GLN A 71 -16.31 1.80 -5.79
N SER A 72 -15.63 0.69 -6.07
CA SER A 72 -16.22 -0.65 -6.09
C SER A 72 -15.53 -1.57 -5.07
N PRO A 73 -16.30 -2.28 -4.22
CA PRO A 73 -15.78 -3.31 -3.33
C PRO A 73 -15.03 -4.43 -4.05
N THR A 74 -15.35 -4.71 -5.32
CA THR A 74 -14.70 -5.80 -6.08
C THR A 74 -13.21 -5.60 -6.30
N MET A 75 -12.72 -4.36 -6.20
CA MET A 75 -11.29 -4.05 -6.28
C MET A 75 -10.50 -4.62 -5.10
N ILE A 76 -11.15 -4.88 -3.95
CA ILE A 76 -10.47 -5.43 -2.78
C ILE A 76 -10.13 -6.93 -2.94
N ASN A 77 -10.90 -7.64 -3.78
CA ASN A 77 -10.71 -9.08 -4.00
C ASN A 77 -9.32 -9.43 -4.54
N LYS A 78 -8.64 -8.47 -5.20
CA LYS A 78 -7.26 -8.62 -5.68
C LYS A 78 -6.21 -8.67 -4.56
N TYR A 79 -6.53 -8.23 -3.35
CA TYR A 79 -5.64 -8.25 -2.19
C TYR A 79 -5.93 -9.42 -1.24
N GLY A 80 -7.05 -10.13 -1.43
CA GLY A 80 -7.47 -11.24 -0.59
C GLY A 80 -6.76 -12.57 -0.85
N VAL A 81 -5.57 -12.56 -1.49
CA VAL A 81 -4.74 -13.76 -1.57
C VAL A 81 -4.15 -13.96 -0.19
N TYR A 82 -4.84 -14.78 0.59
CA TYR A 82 -4.52 -15.12 1.98
C TYR A 82 -3.05 -15.51 2.13
N ASP A 83 -2.44 -15.01 3.19
CA ASP A 83 -1.25 -15.62 3.75
C ASP A 83 -1.60 -17.07 4.12
N THR A 84 -0.89 -18.03 3.54
CA THR A 84 -1.02 -19.46 3.82
C THR A 84 -0.89 -19.77 5.32
N GLU A 85 -0.24 -18.88 6.08
CA GLU A 85 -0.07 -18.98 7.52
C GLU A 85 -1.38 -18.75 8.31
N ALA A 86 -2.23 -17.80 7.88
CA ALA A 86 -3.53 -17.56 8.49
C ALA A 86 -4.53 -18.69 8.22
N LEU A 87 -4.43 -19.34 7.04
CA LEU A 87 -5.22 -20.52 6.69
C LEU A 87 -4.83 -21.73 7.54
N ASN A 88 -3.54 -21.90 7.86
CA ASN A 88 -3.08 -23.00 8.72
C ASN A 88 -3.71 -22.94 10.12
N GLN A 89 -3.95 -21.75 10.69
CA GLN A 89 -4.60 -21.59 12.00
C GLN A 89 -6.07 -22.05 12.02
N VAL A 90 -6.77 -21.91 10.90
CA VAL A 90 -8.16 -22.38 10.75
C VAL A 90 -8.18 -23.89 10.55
N VAL A 91 -7.23 -24.43 9.79
CA VAL A 91 -7.12 -25.89 9.56
C VAL A 91 -6.80 -26.62 10.87
N THR A 92 -5.90 -26.11 11.71
CA THR A 92 -5.60 -26.72 13.01
C THR A 92 -6.80 -26.70 13.96
N HIS A 93 -7.56 -25.61 14.05
CA HIS A 93 -8.77 -25.56 14.90
C HIS A 93 -9.88 -26.55 14.47
N VAL A 94 -9.93 -26.92 13.19
CA VAL A 94 -10.87 -27.93 12.68
C VAL A 94 -10.38 -29.36 12.93
N GLN A 95 -9.06 -29.58 12.97
CA GLN A 95 -8.48 -30.88 13.28
C GLN A 95 -8.56 -31.23 14.77
N ASP A 96 -8.52 -30.23 15.66
CA ASP A 96 -8.61 -30.41 17.11
C ASP A 96 -10.05 -30.61 17.64
N ASN A 97 -11.06 -30.49 16.77
CA ASN A 97 -12.49 -30.72 17.08
C ASN A 97 -13.05 -32.04 16.49
N LYS A 98 -12.17 -33.00 16.19
CA LYS A 98 -12.51 -34.38 15.84
C LYS A 98 -11.91 -35.34 16.88
#